data_AF-A0A9X8GMT4-F1
#
_entry.id   AF-A0A9X8GMT4-F1
#
_cell.length_a   1.000
_cell.length_b   1.000
_cell.length_c   1.000
_cell.angle_alpha   90.00
_cell.angle_beta   90.00
_cell.angle_gamma   90.00
#
_symmetry.space_group_name_H-M   'P 1'
#
loop_
_entity.id
_entity.type
_entity.pdbx_description
1 polymer ?
#
loop_
_entity_poly.entity_id
_entity_poly.type
_entity_poly.pdbx_seq_one_letter_code
_entity_poly.pdbx_strand_id
1 'polypeptide(L)'
;MRKDVRQEIGRLPLASSWPDIGEREQERREAVLRGIVQRIVEDGPRRAMASPERGRQFIPFAALRGYGEMLEEVELRAAGAGGSASAVDAERERLRRRNDAGGAL
;
A
#
# COMPACT_ATOMS: atom_id res chain seq x y z
N MET A 1 -24.34 -11.03 -5.14
CA MET A 1 -23.07 -10.47 -4.60
C MET A 1 -22.39 -9.64 -5.68
N ARG A 2 -21.94 -8.41 -5.38
CA ARG A 2 -21.25 -7.55 -6.35
C ARG A 2 -19.92 -8.16 -6.83
N LYS A 3 -19.49 -7.86 -8.06
CA LYS A 3 -18.31 -8.47 -8.70
C LYS A 3 -17.00 -8.10 -7.98
N ASP A 4 -16.89 -6.85 -7.53
CA ASP A 4 -15.77 -6.32 -6.74
C ASP A 4 -15.65 -7.02 -5.38
N VAL A 5 -16.77 -7.22 -4.66
CA VAL A 5 -16.83 -7.99 -3.40
C VAL A 5 -16.33 -9.41 -3.61
N ARG A 6 -16.82 -10.10 -4.64
CA ARG A 6 -16.39 -11.48 -4.96
C ARG A 6 -14.90 -11.56 -5.27
N GLN A 7 -14.38 -10.60 -6.03
CA GLN A 7 -12.97 -10.54 -6.38
C GLN A 7 -12.11 -10.31 -5.14
N GLU A 8 -12.51 -9.39 -4.26
CA GLU A 8 -11.73 -9.06 -3.06
C GLU A 8 -11.68 -10.24 -2.07
N ILE A 9 -12.82 -10.91 -1.84
CA ILE A 9 -12.87 -12.13 -1.02
C ILE A 9 -11.97 -13.22 -1.62
N GLY A 10 -11.97 -13.39 -2.94
CA GLY A 10 -11.15 -14.38 -3.63
C GLY A 10 -9.63 -14.13 -3.57
N ARG A 11 -9.20 -12.93 -3.14
CA ARG A 11 -7.78 -12.60 -2.91
C ARG A 11 -7.31 -12.89 -1.49
N LEU A 12 -8.24 -13.18 -0.57
CA LEU A 12 -7.85 -13.49 0.80
C LEU A 12 -7.13 -14.83 0.85
N PRO A 13 -6.08 -14.96 1.67
CA PRO A 13 -5.43 -16.24 1.91
C PRO A 13 -6.40 -17.19 2.63
N LEU A 14 -6.16 -18.48 2.49
CA LEU A 14 -6.83 -19.49 3.30
C LEU A 14 -6.07 -19.70 4.60
N ALA A 15 -6.73 -20.21 5.64
CA ALA A 15 -6.02 -20.57 6.88
C ALA A 15 -4.91 -21.61 6.61
N SER A 16 -5.11 -22.49 5.63
CA SER A 16 -4.13 -23.47 5.16
C SER A 16 -2.95 -22.88 4.38
N SER A 17 -2.95 -21.58 4.06
CA SER A 17 -1.79 -20.90 3.46
C SER A 17 -0.57 -20.85 4.41
N TRP A 18 -0.75 -21.23 5.68
CA TRP A 18 0.31 -21.39 6.65
C TRP A 18 0.22 -22.79 7.27
N PRO A 19 0.95 -23.77 6.75
CA PRO A 19 0.85 -25.16 7.21
C PRO A 19 1.61 -25.43 8.53
N ASP A 20 2.61 -24.62 8.87
CA ASP A 20 3.50 -24.86 10.03
C ASP A 20 3.02 -24.22 11.35
N ILE A 21 1.77 -23.79 11.43
CA ILE A 21 1.19 -23.17 12.64
C ILE A 21 0.35 -24.18 13.42
N GLY A 22 0.39 -24.09 14.74
CA GLY A 22 -0.43 -24.95 15.60
C GLY A 22 -1.94 -24.70 15.40
N GLU A 23 -2.74 -25.72 15.69
CA GLU A 23 -4.20 -25.74 15.48
C GLU A 23 -4.92 -24.52 16.05
N ARG A 24 -4.59 -24.10 17.28
CA ARG A 24 -5.18 -22.91 17.92
C ARG A 24 -4.96 -21.62 17.12
N GLU A 25 -3.78 -21.45 16.53
CA GLU A 25 -3.49 -20.27 15.71
C GLU A 25 -4.18 -20.37 14.35
N GLN A 26 -4.32 -21.58 13.81
CA GLN A 26 -5.10 -21.81 12.59
C GLN A 26 -6.58 -21.44 12.80
N GLU A 27 -7.20 -21.90 13.88
CA GLU A 27 -8.58 -21.53 14.26
C GLU A 27 -8.75 -20.02 14.44
N ARG A 28 -7.81 -19.39 15.14
CA ARG A 28 -7.81 -17.93 15.34
C ARG A 28 -7.74 -17.20 14.01
N ARG A 29 -6.86 -17.60 13.09
CA ARG A 29 -6.76 -16.99 11.75
C ARG A 29 -8.02 -17.19 10.94
N GLU A 30 -8.61 -18.37 11.00
CA GLU A 30 -9.87 -18.64 10.30
C GLU A 30 -10.99 -17.73 10.83
N ALA A 31 -11.07 -17.52 12.15
CA ALA A 31 -12.03 -16.58 12.75
C ALA A 31 -11.79 -15.13 12.28
N VAL A 32 -10.52 -14.69 12.20
CA VAL A 32 -10.16 -13.37 11.67
C VAL A 32 -10.56 -13.23 10.19
N LEU A 33 -10.25 -14.24 9.36
CA LEU A 33 -10.58 -14.23 7.93
C LEU A 33 -12.10 -14.19 7.71
N ARG A 34 -12.87 -14.95 8.50
CA ARG A 34 -14.34 -14.86 8.49
C ARG A 34 -14.83 -13.45 8.83
N GLY A 35 -14.25 -12.82 9.84
CA GLY A 35 -14.57 -11.44 10.20
C GLY A 35 -14.24 -10.43 9.11
N ILE A 36 -13.12 -10.62 8.39
CA ILE A 36 -12.76 -9.78 7.23
C ILE A 36 -13.76 -9.96 6.09
N VAL A 37 -14.12 -11.20 5.77
CA VAL A 37 -15.12 -11.50 4.73
C VAL A 37 -16.45 -10.82 5.06
N GLN A 38 -16.91 -10.94 6.31
CA GLN A 38 -18.14 -10.28 6.76
C GLN A 38 -18.10 -8.78 6.51
N ARG A 39 -17.01 -8.11 6.92
CA ARG A 39 -16.84 -6.66 6.69
C ARG A 39 -16.80 -6.28 5.21
N ILE A 40 -16.17 -7.09 4.35
CA ILE A 40 -16.15 -6.84 2.89
C ILE A 40 -17.56 -6.97 2.30
N VAL A 41 -18.38 -7.91 2.81
CA VAL A 41 -19.77 -8.07 2.36
C VAL A 41 -20.63 -6.90 2.82
N GLU A 42 -20.49 -6.47 4.08
CA GLU A 42 -21.28 -5.41 4.71
C GLU A 42 -20.89 -4.01 4.22
N ASP A 43 -19.60 -3.66 4.30
CA ASP A 43 -19.08 -2.31 4.01
C ASP A 43 -18.60 -2.17 2.55
N GLY A 44 -18.40 -3.29 1.85
CA GLY A 44 -17.67 -3.33 0.60
C GLY A 44 -16.14 -3.38 0.76
N PRO A 45 -15.40 -3.55 -0.34
CA PRO A 45 -13.93 -3.57 -0.32
C PRO A 45 -13.34 -2.23 0.17
N ARG A 46 -12.49 -2.27 1.21
CA ARG A 46 -11.75 -1.09 1.68
C ARG A 46 -10.45 -0.95 0.91
N ARG A 47 -10.18 0.25 0.38
CA ARG A 47 -8.89 0.59 -0.24
C ARG A 47 -8.17 1.64 0.58
N ALA A 48 -6.86 1.46 0.74
CA ALA A 48 -6.02 2.53 1.26
C ALA A 48 -6.03 3.69 0.26
N MET A 49 -6.55 4.84 0.69
CA MET A 49 -6.51 6.07 -0.11
C MET A 49 -5.32 6.92 0.33
N ALA A 50 -4.61 7.50 -0.64
CA ALA A 50 -3.66 8.57 -0.33
C ALA A 50 -4.45 9.70 0.33
N SER A 51 -4.00 10.13 1.52
CA SER A 51 -4.54 11.30 2.20
C SER A 51 -3.42 12.31 2.27
N PRO A 52 -3.69 13.59 1.94
CA PRO A 52 -2.75 14.68 2.15
C PRO A 52 -2.37 14.85 3.63
N GLU A 53 -3.01 14.17 4.57
CA GLU A 53 -2.66 14.29 6.01
C GLU A 53 -1.91 13.05 6.52
N ARG A 54 -1.68 12.05 5.65
CA ARG A 54 -1.05 10.79 6.02
C ARG A 54 0.36 10.98 6.57
N GLY A 55 1.12 11.93 6.02
CA GLY A 55 2.46 12.25 6.50
C GLY A 55 2.48 12.74 7.96
N ARG A 56 1.41 13.41 8.38
CA ARG A 56 1.23 13.92 9.75
C ARG A 56 0.96 12.82 10.78
N GLN A 57 0.54 11.63 10.33
CA GLN A 57 0.33 10.47 11.20
C GLN A 57 1.66 9.80 11.61
N PHE A 58 2.77 10.17 10.97
CA PHE A 58 4.10 9.64 11.29
C PHE A 58 4.72 10.42 12.47
N ILE A 59 4.24 10.10 13.68
CA ILE A 59 4.63 10.75 14.95
C ILE A 59 6.16 10.84 15.19
N PRO A 60 6.99 9.83 14.85
CA PRO A 60 8.43 9.89 15.14
C PRO A 60 9.15 11.10 14.53
N PHE A 61 8.67 11.59 13.38
CA PHE A 61 9.28 12.72 12.69
C PHE A 61 8.53 14.03 12.93
N ALA A 62 7.28 13.99 13.40
CA ALA A 62 6.49 15.17 13.73
C ALA A 62 7.09 16.06 14.82
N ALA A 63 7.92 15.49 15.70
CA ALA A 63 8.66 16.23 16.72
C ALA A 63 9.92 16.93 16.18
N LEU A 64 10.35 16.62 14.94
CA LEU A 64 11.50 17.25 14.33
C LEU A 64 11.13 18.63 13.76
N ARG A 65 11.94 19.63 14.10
CA ARG A 65 11.86 20.96 13.48
C ARG A 65 12.05 20.82 11.96
N GLY A 66 11.20 21.46 11.16
CA GLY A 66 11.29 21.40 9.70
C GLY A 66 10.46 20.27 9.06
N TYR A 67 9.91 19.33 9.85
CA TYR A 67 9.16 18.21 9.30
C TYR A 67 7.79 18.61 8.74
N GLY A 68 7.12 19.58 9.38
CA GLY A 68 5.84 20.10 8.87
C GLY A 68 6.00 20.75 7.50
N GLU A 69 7.04 21.56 7.33
CA GLU A 69 7.38 22.22 6.08
C GLU A 69 7.77 21.21 4.98
N MET A 70 8.52 20.15 5.34
CA MET A 70 8.87 19.07 4.41
C MET A 70 7.63 18.28 3.96
N LEU A 71 6.71 17.99 4.88
CA LEU A 71 5.45 17.33 4.53
C LEU A 71 4.62 18.17 3.57
N GLU A 72 4.47 19.46 3.85
CA GLU A 72 3.72 20.36 2.97
C GLU A 72 4.33 20.43 1.57
N GLU A 73 5.66 20.50 1.45
CA GLU A 73 6.36 20.47 0.15
C GLU A 73 6.10 19.16 -0.61
N VAL A 74 6.19 18.02 0.08
CA VAL A 74 5.95 16.69 -0.52
C VAL A 74 4.48 16.53 -0.94
N GLU A 75 3.54 17.00 -0.12
CA GLU A 75 2.10 16.95 -0.40
C GLU A 75 1.72 17.87 -1.57
N LEU A 76 2.28 19.09 -1.63
CA LEU A 76 2.13 20.01 -2.77
C LEU A 76 2.69 19.40 -4.06
N ARG A 77 3.87 18.76 -4.00
CA ARG A 77 4.47 18.07 -5.14
C ARG A 77 3.62 16.88 -5.60
N ALA A 78 3.06 16.12 -4.66
CA ALA A 78 2.18 14.99 -4.96
C ALA A 78 0.84 15.44 -5.57
N ALA A 79 0.25 16.53 -5.07
CA ALA A 79 -1.00 17.10 -5.59
C ALA A 79 -0.83 17.74 -6.99
N GLY A 80 0.31 18.38 -7.24
CA GLY A 80 0.68 18.88 -8.58
C GLY A 80 1.05 17.77 -9.57
N ALA A 81 1.38 16.57 -9.09
CA ALA A 81 1.73 15.41 -9.88
C ALA A 81 0.53 14.50 -10.18
N GLY A 82 -0.57 15.07 -10.68
CA GLY A 82 -1.70 14.34 -11.30
C GLY A 82 -1.34 13.51 -12.55
N GLY A 83 -0.10 13.03 -12.66
CA GLY A 83 0.45 12.19 -13.72
C GLY A 83 1.67 11.35 -13.26
N SER A 84 1.74 11.01 -11.97
CA SER A 84 2.92 10.46 -11.28
C SER A 84 3.36 9.04 -11.66
N ALA A 85 2.56 8.28 -12.42
CA ALA A 85 3.05 7.03 -13.01
C ALA A 85 4.17 7.31 -14.05
N SER A 86 4.00 8.34 -14.88
CA SER A 86 4.96 8.64 -15.95
C SER A 86 6.29 9.21 -15.44
N ALA A 87 6.28 9.93 -14.32
CA ALA A 87 7.50 10.53 -13.76
C ALA A 87 8.41 9.48 -13.11
N VAL A 88 7.82 8.50 -12.41
CA VAL A 88 8.57 7.38 -11.80
C VAL A 88 9.09 6.45 -12.89
N ASP A 89 8.29 6.18 -13.93
CA ASP A 89 8.73 5.40 -15.08
C ASP A 89 9.82 6.12 -15.89
N ALA A 90 9.73 7.45 -16.05
CA ALA A 90 10.75 8.24 -16.74
C ALA A 90 12.09 8.29 -15.97
N GLU A 91 12.05 8.39 -14.64
CA GLU A 91 13.25 8.33 -13.80
C GLU A 91 13.90 6.94 -13.87
N ARG A 92 13.07 5.87 -13.88
CA ARG A 92 13.54 4.49 -14.02
C ARG A 92 14.15 4.21 -15.40
N GLU A 93 13.58 4.76 -16.46
CA GLU A 93 14.10 4.70 -17.82
C GLU A 93 15.42 5.47 -17.96
N ARG A 94 15.54 6.65 -17.33
CA ARG A 94 16.78 7.43 -17.28
C ARG A 94 17.91 6.71 -16.53
N LEU A 95 17.59 6.05 -15.42
CA LEU A 95 18.56 5.28 -14.65
C LEU A 95 19.04 4.04 -15.42
N ARG A 96 18.15 3.34 -16.14
CA ARG A 96 18.52 2.24 -17.03
C ARG A 96 19.51 2.68 -18.11
N ARG A 97 19.17 3.73 -18.88
CA ARG A 97 20.08 4.24 -19.94
C ARG A 97 21.45 4.66 -19.42
N ARG A 98 21.51 5.20 -18.21
CA ARG A 98 22.78 5.61 -17.58
C ARG A 98 23.65 4.40 -17.24
N ASN A 99 23.05 3.32 -16.76
CA ASN A 99 23.77 2.09 -16.45
C ASN A 99 24.21 1.35 -17.72
N ASP A 100 23.39 1.39 -18.78
CA ASP A 100 23.74 0.80 -20.08
C ASP A 100 24.90 1.57 -20.77
N ALA A 101 24.95 2.88 -20.60
CA ALA A 101 26.03 3.73 -21.13
C ALA A 101 27.36 3.62 -20.33
N GLY A 102 27.32 3.05 -19.12
CA GLY A 102 28.50 2.87 -18.26
C GLY A 102 29.16 1.49 -18.35
N GLY A 103 28.61 0.56 -19.15
CA GLY A 103 29.04 -0.83 -19.24
C GLY A 103 30.02 -1.15 -20.37
N ALA A 104 30.68 -0.15 -20.97
CA ALA A 104 31.67 -0.35 -22.03
C ALA A 104 33.02 0.25 -21.66
N LEU A 105 33.71 -0.38 -20.70
CA LEU A 105 35.17 -0.38 -20.56
C LEU A 105 35.62 -1.73 -20.03
#